data_AF-A0A948TC51-F1
#
_entry.id   AF-A0A948TC51-F1
#
_cell.length_a   1.000
_cell.length_b   1.000
_cell.length_c   1.000
_cell.angle_alpha   90.00
_cell.angle_beta   90.00
_cell.angle_gamma   90.00
#
_symmetry.space_group_name_H-M   'P 1'
#
loop_
_entity.id
_entity.type
_entity.pdbx_description
1 polymer ?
#
loop_
_entity_poly.entity_id
_entity_poly.type
_entity_poly.pdbx_seq_one_letter_code
_entity_poly.pdbx_strand_id
1 'polypeptide(L)'
;MRNILMLLFLLVSVETYSINSELEQLLLRLDSVLACSDKYVVDKEARIEELRKRKSSALKPEERLWLNKMFYDEFYVYNVDSAMVYVTDNISISRQLGRKEWEQEWLLNKVFLLGCPVLRS
;
A
#
# COMPACT_ATOMS: atom_id res chain seq x y z
N MET A 1 9.40 14.78 58.85
CA MET A 1 10.22 14.73 57.62
C MET A 1 10.24 13.35 56.95
N ARG A 2 10.51 12.24 57.67
CA ARG A 2 10.58 10.87 57.08
C ARG A 2 9.28 10.38 56.41
N ASN A 3 8.11 10.63 57.01
CA ASN A 3 6.82 10.18 56.47
C ASN A 3 6.34 11.01 55.27
N ILE A 4 6.76 12.29 55.18
CA ILE A 4 6.42 13.18 54.06
C ILE A 4 7.19 12.75 52.80
N LEU A 5 8.46 12.37 52.96
CA LEU A 5 9.29 11.84 51.87
C LEU A 5 8.71 10.53 51.29
N MET A 6 8.17 9.66 52.16
CA MET A 6 7.51 8.41 51.74
C MET A 6 6.23 8.67 50.94
N LEU A 7 5.42 9.65 51.35
CA LEU A 7 4.20 10.05 50.62
C LEU A 7 4.51 10.64 49.23
N LEU A 8 5.56 11.48 49.14
CA LEU A 8 6.04 12.03 47.88
C LEU A 8 6.56 10.94 46.93
N PHE A 9 7.28 9.95 47.46
CA PHE A 9 7.74 8.80 46.69
C PHE A 9 6.57 7.94 46.19
N LEU A 10 5.54 7.77 47.03
CA LEU A 10 4.31 7.04 46.66
C LEU A 10 3.56 7.75 45.51
N LEU A 11 3.41 9.07 45.58
CA LEU A 11 2.76 9.87 44.54
C LEU A 11 3.48 9.74 43.18
N VAL A 12 4.81 9.85 43.16
CA VAL A 12 5.62 9.69 41.93
C VAL A 12 5.52 8.26 41.37
N SER A 13 5.47 7.24 42.24
CA SER A 13 5.33 5.85 41.80
C SER A 13 3.95 5.54 41.17
N VAL A 14 2.90 6.24 41.60
CA VAL A 14 1.54 6.08 41.04
C VAL A 14 1.43 6.74 39.66
N GLU A 15 2.00 7.94 39.50
CA GLU A 15 2.01 8.65 38.21
C GLU A 15 2.82 7.88 37.14
N THR A 16 3.98 7.35 37.53
CA THR A 16 4.82 6.53 36.63
C THR A 16 4.14 5.22 36.22
N TYR A 17 3.41 4.56 37.13
CA TYR A 17 2.64 3.36 36.80
C TYR A 17 1.49 3.66 35.82
N SER A 18 0.79 4.78 36.01
CA SER A 18 -0.30 5.20 35.12
C SER A 18 0.21 5.49 33.70
N ILE A 19 1.33 6.22 33.57
CA ILE A 19 1.96 6.56 32.29
C ILE A 19 2.42 5.28 31.56
N ASN A 20 3.01 4.32 32.29
CA ASN A 20 3.45 3.06 31.71
C ASN A 20 2.27 2.25 31.16
N SER A 21 1.14 2.22 31.88
CA SER A 21 -0.06 1.49 31.41
C SER A 21 -0.69 2.09 30.15
N GLU A 22 -0.67 3.42 30.00
CA GLU A 22 -1.18 4.11 28.82
C GLU A 22 -0.24 3.91 27.62
N LEU A 23 1.08 3.94 27.87
CA LEU A 23 2.11 3.66 26.86
C LEU A 23 2.04 2.20 26.37
N GLU A 24 1.85 1.24 27.26
CA GLU A 24 1.63 -0.17 26.90
C GLU A 24 0.36 -0.35 26.05
N GLN A 25 -0.75 0.32 26.39
CA GLN A 25 -1.97 0.29 25.58
C GLN A 25 -1.76 0.91 24.19
N LEU A 26 -0.99 2.00 24.10
CA LEU A 26 -0.66 2.63 22.83
C LEU A 26 0.18 1.70 21.94
N LEU A 27 1.18 1.03 22.53
CA LEU A 27 2.01 0.06 21.84
C LEU A 27 1.19 -1.15 21.36
N LEU A 28 0.33 -1.71 22.20
CA LEU A 28 -0.57 -2.80 21.81
C LEU A 28 -1.50 -2.39 20.67
N ARG A 29 -1.99 -1.14 20.68
CA ARG A 29 -2.81 -0.62 19.59
C ARG A 29 -2.00 -0.46 18.30
N LEU A 30 -0.78 0.06 18.39
CA LEU A 30 0.12 0.15 17.24
C LEU A 30 0.41 -1.23 16.66
N ASP A 31 0.76 -2.21 17.49
CA ASP A 31 1.00 -3.59 17.08
C ASP A 31 -0.25 -4.21 16.45
N SER A 32 -1.45 -3.91 16.98
CA SER A 32 -2.70 -4.40 16.39
C SER A 32 -2.96 -3.81 14.98
N VAL A 33 -2.58 -2.55 14.77
CA VAL A 33 -2.72 -1.87 13.47
C VAL A 33 -1.65 -2.36 12.50
N LEU A 34 -0.41 -2.54 12.97
CA LEU A 34 0.70 -3.07 12.17
C LEU A 34 0.46 -4.54 11.77
N ALA A 35 -0.02 -5.38 12.69
CA ALA A 35 -0.38 -6.77 12.37
C ALA A 35 -1.52 -6.84 11.33
N CYS A 36 -2.46 -5.89 11.37
CA CYS A 36 -3.47 -5.75 10.32
C CYS A 36 -2.87 -5.30 8.98
N SER A 37 -1.91 -4.35 8.99
CA SER A 37 -1.25 -3.91 7.76
C SER A 37 -0.38 -4.99 7.15
N ASP A 38 0.33 -5.78 7.95
CA ASP A 38 1.18 -6.87 7.48
C ASP A 38 0.36 -7.96 6.79
N LYS A 39 -0.79 -8.31 7.37
CA LYS A 39 -1.72 -9.25 6.72
C LYS A 39 -2.22 -8.72 5.37
N TYR A 40 -2.55 -7.43 5.29
CA TYR A 40 -2.99 -6.81 4.04
C TYR A 40 -1.88 -6.78 2.98
N VAL A 41 -0.64 -6.52 3.39
CA VAL A 41 0.54 -6.57 2.51
C VAL A 41 0.77 -7.99 2.00
N VAL A 42 0.76 -8.99 2.87
CA VAL A 42 0.92 -10.41 2.49
C VAL A 42 -0.16 -10.84 1.49
N ASP A 43 -1.42 -10.47 1.72
CA ASP A 43 -2.52 -10.79 0.79
C ASP A 43 -2.34 -10.09 -0.58
N LYS A 44 -1.85 -8.85 -0.59
CA LYS A 44 -1.52 -8.12 -1.83
C LYS A 44 -0.36 -8.77 -2.58
N GLU A 45 0.71 -9.12 -1.89
CA GLU A 45 1.87 -9.79 -2.48
C GLU A 45 1.49 -11.15 -3.07
N ALA A 46 0.64 -11.91 -2.37
CA ALA A 46 0.12 -13.18 -2.88
C ALA A 46 -0.66 -13.02 -4.19
N ARG A 47 -1.53 -12.00 -4.30
CA ARG A 47 -2.26 -11.69 -5.54
C ARG A 47 -1.32 -11.26 -6.66
N ILE A 48 -0.34 -10.40 -6.37
CA ILE A 48 0.68 -10.00 -7.36
C ILE A 48 1.46 -11.21 -7.86
N GLU A 49 1.83 -12.12 -6.96
CA GLU A 49 2.55 -13.34 -7.32
C GLU A 49 1.71 -14.30 -8.17
N GLU A 50 0.41 -14.41 -7.89
CA GLU A 50 -0.52 -15.15 -8.76
C GLU A 50 -0.59 -14.53 -10.16
N LEU A 51 -0.68 -13.20 -10.26
CA LEU A 51 -0.67 -12.50 -11.55
C LEU A 51 0.65 -12.70 -12.30
N ARG A 52 1.79 -12.73 -11.61
CA ARG A 52 3.10 -13.03 -12.21
C ARG A 52 3.14 -14.43 -12.81
N LYS A 53 2.56 -15.43 -12.13
CA LYS A 53 2.48 -16.81 -12.66
C LYS A 53 1.64 -16.91 -13.94
N ARG A 54 0.64 -16.03 -14.10
CA ARG A 54 -0.19 -15.95 -15.33
C ARG A 54 0.54 -15.28 -16.51
N LYS A 55 1.69 -14.65 -16.26
CA LYS A 55 2.50 -14.01 -17.30
C LYS A 55 3.20 -15.07 -18.14
N SER A 56 2.63 -15.41 -19.30
CA SER A 56 3.30 -16.22 -20.32
C SER A 56 4.00 -15.34 -21.36
N SER A 57 5.05 -15.85 -22.00
CA SER A 57 5.78 -15.15 -23.07
C SER A 57 4.99 -15.04 -24.38
N ALA A 58 3.87 -15.75 -24.52
CA ALA A 58 3.09 -15.87 -25.74
C ALA A 58 1.67 -15.25 -25.65
N LEU A 59 1.43 -14.33 -24.72
CA LEU A 59 0.13 -13.66 -24.61
C LEU A 59 -0.16 -12.80 -25.84
N LYS A 60 -1.41 -12.85 -26.31
CA LYS A 60 -1.89 -11.90 -27.32
C LYS A 60 -1.84 -10.48 -26.75
N PRO A 61 -1.72 -9.43 -27.58
CA PRO A 61 -1.64 -8.06 -27.08
C PRO A 61 -2.85 -7.68 -26.20
N GLU A 62 -4.06 -8.12 -26.56
CA GLU A 62 -5.28 -7.89 -25.77
C GLU A 62 -5.23 -8.58 -24.39
N GLU A 63 -4.77 -9.83 -24.33
CA GLU A 63 -4.61 -10.58 -23.07
C GLU A 63 -3.55 -9.91 -22.18
N ARG A 64 -2.45 -9.43 -22.78
CA ARG A 64 -1.42 -8.68 -22.08
C ARG A 64 -1.98 -7.38 -21.50
N LEU A 65 -2.84 -6.68 -22.25
CA LEU A 65 -3.50 -5.46 -21.79
C LEU A 65 -4.40 -5.71 -20.59
N TRP A 66 -5.19 -6.79 -20.62
CA TRP A 66 -6.02 -7.21 -19.49
C TRP A 66 -5.20 -7.60 -18.28
N LEU A 67 -4.13 -8.36 -18.46
CA LEU A 67 -3.24 -8.74 -17.35
C LEU A 67 -2.58 -7.50 -16.73
N ASN A 68 -2.10 -6.57 -17.55
CA ASN A 68 -1.56 -5.30 -17.10
C ASN A 68 -2.59 -4.45 -16.34
N LYS A 69 -3.87 -4.50 -16.73
CA LYS A 69 -4.96 -3.86 -15.97
C LYS A 69 -5.08 -4.43 -14.56
N MET A 70 -5.05 -5.76 -14.41
CA MET A 70 -5.07 -6.39 -13.09
C MET A 70 -3.88 -5.97 -12.23
N PHE A 71 -2.69 -5.86 -12.81
CA PHE A 71 -1.53 -5.33 -12.10
C PHE A 71 -1.70 -3.87 -11.70
N TYR A 72 -2.20 -3.03 -12.61
CA TYR A 72 -2.49 -1.63 -12.32
C TYR A 72 -3.44 -1.48 -11.13
N ASP A 73 -4.53 -2.24 -11.10
CA ASP A 73 -5.52 -2.17 -10.02
C ASP A 73 -4.91 -2.58 -8.66
N GLU A 74 -3.97 -3.52 -8.64
CA GLU A 74 -3.25 -3.89 -7.41
C GLU A 74 -2.24 -2.82 -6.95
N PHE A 75 -1.56 -2.16 -7.90
CA PHE A 75 -0.48 -1.21 -7.61
C PHE A 75 -0.92 0.25 -7.49
N TYR A 76 -2.05 0.67 -8.06
CA TYR A 76 -2.46 2.08 -8.16
C TYR A 76 -2.41 2.84 -6.83
N VAL A 77 -2.80 2.20 -5.72
CA VAL A 77 -2.78 2.80 -4.36
C VAL A 77 -1.52 2.41 -3.57
N TYR A 78 -0.89 1.29 -3.92
CA TYR A 78 0.18 0.68 -3.11
C TYR A 78 1.59 1.09 -3.55
N ASN A 79 1.82 1.19 -4.86
CA ASN A 79 3.10 1.56 -5.46
C ASN A 79 2.87 2.20 -6.83
N VAL A 80 2.89 3.53 -6.85
CA VAL A 80 2.62 4.36 -8.05
C VAL A 80 3.62 4.08 -9.17
N ASP A 81 4.90 3.88 -8.85
CA ASP A 81 5.94 3.60 -9.85
C ASP A 81 5.67 2.27 -10.57
N SER A 82 5.28 1.24 -9.83
CA SER A 82 4.90 -0.07 -10.39
C SER A 82 3.65 0.06 -11.26
N ALA A 83 2.65 0.83 -10.83
CA ALA A 83 1.45 1.10 -11.63
C ALA A 83 1.77 1.85 -12.94
N MET A 84 2.74 2.77 -12.91
CA MET A 84 3.16 3.57 -14.07
C MET A 84 3.72 2.71 -15.21
N VAL A 85 4.42 1.61 -14.88
CA VAL A 85 4.93 0.64 -15.86
C VAL A 85 3.78 0.04 -16.66
N TYR A 86 2.77 -0.50 -15.96
CA TYR A 86 1.65 -1.19 -16.62
C TYR A 86 0.74 -0.26 -17.42
N VAL A 87 0.53 0.98 -16.94
CA VAL A 87 -0.21 2.00 -17.70
C VAL A 87 0.52 2.37 -18.99
N THR A 88 1.83 2.58 -18.91
CA THR A 88 2.64 2.95 -20.09
C THR A 88 2.66 1.82 -21.11
N ASP A 89 2.77 0.56 -20.66
CA ASP A 89 2.68 -0.61 -21.52
C ASP A 89 1.30 -0.71 -22.19
N ASN A 90 0.21 -0.44 -21.46
CA ASN A 90 -1.14 -0.50 -22.02
C ASN A 90 -1.44 0.59 -23.05
N ILE A 91 -0.86 1.78 -22.90
CA ILE A 91 -0.88 2.82 -23.94
C ILE A 91 -0.18 2.30 -25.20
N SER A 92 0.99 1.68 -25.06
CA SER A 92 1.74 1.11 -26.17
C SER A 92 0.97 0.00 -26.89
N ILE A 93 0.37 -0.92 -26.13
CA ILE A 93 -0.47 -1.99 -26.69
C ILE A 93 -1.70 -1.41 -27.41
N SER A 94 -2.38 -0.43 -26.81
CA SER A 94 -3.57 0.18 -27.42
C SER A 94 -3.25 0.84 -28.77
N ARG A 95 -2.07 1.47 -28.87
CA ARG A 95 -1.54 2.00 -30.14
C ARG A 95 -1.24 0.92 -31.15
N GLN A 96 -0.60 -0.18 -30.73
CA GLN A 96 -0.31 -1.32 -31.60
C GLN A 96 -1.59 -1.97 -32.15
N LEU A 97 -2.64 -2.03 -31.34
CA LEU A 97 -3.96 -2.53 -31.72
C LEU A 97 -4.81 -1.51 -32.52
N GLY A 98 -4.34 -0.27 -32.67
CA GLY A 98 -5.09 0.80 -33.33
C GLY A 98 -6.36 1.26 -32.61
N ARG A 99 -6.52 0.92 -31.32
CA ARG A 99 -7.72 1.23 -30.52
C ARG A 99 -7.54 2.54 -29.76
N LYS A 100 -7.93 3.64 -30.40
CA LYS A 100 -7.80 5.00 -29.83
C LYS A 100 -8.58 5.21 -28.54
N GLU A 101 -9.74 4.60 -28.39
CA GLU A 101 -10.56 4.69 -27.16
C GLU A 101 -9.80 4.14 -25.96
N TRP A 102 -9.17 2.97 -26.12
CA TRP A 102 -8.37 2.36 -25.06
C TRP A 102 -7.11 3.18 -24.76
N GLU A 103 -6.47 3.74 -25.79
CA GLU A 103 -5.35 4.65 -25.60
C GLU A 103 -5.75 5.86 -24.73
N GLN A 104 -6.90 6.47 -25.01
CA GLN A 104 -7.42 7.60 -24.24
C GLN A 104 -7.75 7.22 -22.80
N GLU A 105 -8.36 6.05 -22.57
CA GLU A 105 -8.62 5.52 -21.22
C GLU A 105 -7.32 5.36 -20.43
N TRP A 106 -6.30 4.74 -21.03
CA TRP A 106 -5.02 4.54 -20.36
C TRP A 106 -4.21 5.83 -20.18
N LEU A 107 -4.35 6.81 -21.08
CA LEU A 107 -3.81 8.15 -20.90
C LEU A 107 -4.46 8.87 -19.72
N LEU A 108 -5.78 8.75 -19.55
CA LEU A 108 -6.48 9.31 -18.41
C LEU A 108 -6.00 8.67 -17.10
N ASN A 109 -5.88 7.34 -17.06
CA ASN A 109 -5.33 6.62 -15.91
C ASN A 109 -3.89 7.07 -15.58
N LYS A 110 -3.08 7.34 -16.61
CA LYS A 110 -1.73 7.91 -16.43
C LYS A 110 -1.77 9.28 -15.76
N VAL A 111 -2.68 10.15 -16.22
CA VAL A 111 -2.84 11.49 -15.63
C VAL A 111 -3.26 11.38 -14.17
N PHE A 112 -4.17 10.46 -13.83
CA PHE A 112 -4.56 10.20 -12.43
C PHE A 112 -3.37 9.78 -11.56
N LEU A 113 -2.54 8.84 -12.04
CA LEU A 113 -1.31 8.46 -11.32
C LEU A 113 -0.37 9.65 -11.09
N LEU A 114 -0.22 10.53 -12.08
CA LEU A 114 0.65 11.71 -11.99
C LEU A 114 0.07 12.82 -11.11
N GLY A 115 -1.26 12.90 -11.01
CA GLY A 115 -1.98 13.88 -10.20
C GLY A 115 -2.11 13.50 -8.72
N CYS A 116 -1.81 12.25 -8.35
CA CYS A 116 -1.87 11.80 -6.96
C CYS A 116 -0.68 12.38 -6.16
N PRO A 117 -0.91 13.20 -5.11
CA PRO A 117 0.17 13.77 -4.29
C PRO A 117 0.82 12.78 -3.31
N VAL A 118 0.33 11.55 -3.25
CA VAL A 118 0.64 10.59 -2.18
C VAL A 118 1.77 9.68 -2.65
N LEU A 119 2.95 9.85 -2.06
CA LEU A 119 4.13 8.97 -2.15
C LEU A 119 4.97 9.10 -3.43
N ARG A 120 5.54 10.29 -3.66
CA ARG A 120 6.90 10.35 -4.22
C ARG A 120 7.87 10.41 -3.04
N SER A 121 8.40 9.26 -2.64
CA SER A 121 9.53 9.16 -1.70
C SER A 121 10.84 9.50 -2.41
#